data_AF-A0A285STK8-F1
#
_entry.id   AF-A0A285STK8-F1
#
_cell.length_a   1.000
_cell.length_b   1.000
_cell.length_c   1.000
_cell.angle_alpha   90.00
_cell.angle_beta   90.00
_cell.angle_gamma   90.00
#
_symmetry.space_group_name_H-M   'P 1'
#
loop_
_entity.id
_entity.type
_entity.pdbx_description
1 polymer ?
#
loop_
_entity_poly.entity_id
_entity_poly.type
_entity_poly.pdbx_seq_one_letter_code
_entity_poly.pdbx_strand_id
1 'polypeptide(L)'
;MQHAFFSLVRSGLWGTPADRQLFRSVSPDDWETVYRMANSQALLALTFDGISSLPAELRPPRALYLKWAARTAQIEQANKRLNQLLPELNTLYREAGLHPVLLKGQGIGTNYRTPLHRQCGDIDIYLGKQGQPIANRLLLQQGAIVEGEASDKHASYSLKGVHIENHRIILRLNSPLANRHFQQIIRKWYPQETDYALFSETGKEDSKAVSIAIPPATFNALYIFLHAFVHFLNSGIGLRQLCDWTCLLANRHKEIDATTLLRQLQDLGLLHAAQAFGYIAVTRLGLPANRLPFPLEGTKQIGEQLLEDILSTGNFGQHDNRIKPRPKGYWAGKWYTFCRATRRCNELRQFAPYEALWYPVTLIGGTIAIQINRLKGVKDKKARTKK
;
A
#
# COMPACT_ATOMS: atom_id res chain seq x y z
N MET A 1 -5.74 -22.63 12.05
CA MET A 1 -6.53 -21.50 11.50
C MET A 1 -5.92 -20.79 10.29
N GLN A 2 -4.60 -20.65 10.16
CA GLN A 2 -4.00 -19.99 9.00
C GLN A 2 -4.41 -20.60 7.64
N HIS A 3 -4.48 -21.94 7.53
CA HIS A 3 -4.92 -22.60 6.30
C HIS A 3 -6.35 -22.22 5.89
N ALA A 4 -7.29 -22.23 6.83
CA ALA A 4 -8.68 -21.80 6.60
C ALA A 4 -8.74 -20.34 6.15
N PHE A 5 -8.02 -19.44 6.83
CA PHE A 5 -7.91 -18.04 6.45
C PHE A 5 -7.41 -17.85 5.01
N PHE A 6 -6.28 -18.49 4.63
CA PHE A 6 -5.77 -18.40 3.26
C PHE A 6 -6.66 -19.09 2.22
N SER A 7 -7.48 -20.06 2.62
CA SER A 7 -8.52 -20.62 1.75
C SER A 7 -9.58 -19.57 1.41
N LEU A 8 -10.06 -18.80 2.39
CA LEU A 8 -11.00 -17.69 2.17
C LEU A 8 -10.37 -16.57 1.31
N VAL A 9 -9.12 -16.20 1.58
CA VAL A 9 -8.41 -15.16 0.81
C VAL A 9 -8.30 -15.57 -0.66
N ARG A 10 -7.83 -16.79 -0.96
CA ARG A 10 -7.73 -17.29 -2.34
C ARG A 10 -9.09 -17.34 -3.03
N SER A 11 -10.13 -17.74 -2.29
CA SER A 11 -11.49 -17.74 -2.79
C SER A 11 -11.98 -16.34 -3.16
N GLY A 12 -11.74 -15.34 -2.31
CA GLY A 12 -12.06 -13.95 -2.61
C GLY A 12 -11.31 -13.38 -3.82
N LEU A 13 -9.99 -13.65 -3.89
CA LEU A 13 -9.13 -13.16 -4.97
C LEU A 13 -9.51 -13.75 -6.34
N TRP A 14 -9.77 -15.05 -6.40
CA TRP A 14 -9.83 -15.79 -7.66
C TRP A 14 -11.21 -16.37 -7.98
N GLY A 15 -12.17 -16.29 -7.06
CA GLY A 15 -13.50 -16.87 -7.23
C GLY A 15 -13.54 -18.40 -7.18
N THR A 16 -12.44 -19.06 -6.81
CA THR A 16 -12.42 -20.50 -6.55
C THR A 16 -13.13 -20.79 -5.23
N PRO A 17 -13.94 -21.85 -5.10
CA PRO A 17 -14.58 -22.17 -3.82
C PRO A 17 -13.56 -22.42 -2.70
N ALA A 18 -13.84 -21.92 -1.50
CA ALA A 18 -13.04 -22.24 -0.33
C ALA A 18 -13.10 -23.76 -0.02
N ASP A 19 -11.98 -24.30 0.47
CA ASP A 19 -11.84 -25.72 0.76
C ASP A 19 -12.67 -26.10 1.99
N ARG A 20 -13.80 -26.76 1.73
CA ARG A 20 -14.80 -27.18 2.72
C ARG A 20 -14.20 -28.05 3.82
N GLN A 21 -13.12 -28.81 3.56
CA GLN A 21 -12.49 -29.66 4.57
C GLN A 21 -11.88 -28.85 5.71
N LEU A 22 -11.36 -27.67 5.41
CA LEU A 22 -10.74 -26.78 6.40
C LEU A 22 -11.77 -26.16 7.37
N PHE A 23 -13.07 -26.29 7.10
CA PHE A 23 -14.15 -25.67 7.87
C PHE A 23 -15.03 -26.67 8.64
N ARG A 24 -14.85 -27.98 8.45
CA ARG A 24 -15.69 -29.01 9.11
C ARG A 24 -15.60 -29.01 10.63
N SER A 25 -14.44 -28.64 11.18
CA SER A 25 -14.16 -28.65 12.62
C SER A 25 -13.83 -27.28 13.19
N VAL A 26 -14.26 -26.20 12.52
CA VAL A 26 -14.00 -24.83 12.95
C VAL A 26 -15.03 -24.43 14.00
N SER A 27 -14.56 -24.22 15.23
CA SER A 27 -15.40 -23.79 16.35
C SER A 27 -15.80 -22.30 16.22
N PRO A 28 -16.78 -21.82 17.02
CA PRO A 28 -17.07 -20.39 17.12
C PRO A 28 -15.84 -19.52 17.46
N ASP A 29 -14.95 -19.98 18.36
CA ASP A 29 -13.73 -19.24 18.75
C ASP A 29 -12.67 -19.23 17.64
N ASP A 30 -12.60 -20.31 16.87
CA ASP A 30 -11.76 -20.37 15.66
C ASP A 30 -12.24 -19.35 14.62
N TRP A 31 -13.56 -19.21 14.43
CA TRP A 31 -14.14 -18.20 13.55
C TRP A 31 -13.82 -16.77 14.00
N GLU A 32 -13.87 -16.48 15.30
CA GLU A 32 -13.44 -15.17 15.83
C GLU A 32 -11.95 -14.95 15.57
N THR A 33 -11.13 -15.99 15.63
CA THR A 33 -9.71 -15.93 15.27
C THR A 33 -9.52 -15.60 13.78
N VAL A 34 -10.26 -16.25 12.88
CA VAL A 34 -10.21 -15.94 11.43
C VAL A 34 -10.70 -14.52 11.17
N TYR A 35 -11.75 -14.05 11.87
CA TYR A 35 -12.22 -12.67 11.79
C TYR A 35 -11.12 -11.67 12.20
N ARG A 36 -10.44 -11.91 13.33
CA ARG A 36 -9.32 -11.07 13.80
C ARG A 36 -8.18 -11.05 12.80
N MET A 37 -7.83 -12.19 12.20
CA MET A 37 -6.83 -12.26 11.14
C MET A 37 -7.24 -11.44 9.91
N ALA A 38 -8.47 -11.59 9.42
CA ALA A 38 -8.94 -10.81 8.29
C ALA A 38 -8.99 -9.30 8.56
N ASN A 39 -9.41 -8.92 9.76
CA ASN A 39 -9.39 -7.52 10.18
C ASN A 39 -7.97 -6.97 10.26
N SER A 40 -7.05 -7.66 10.96
CA SER A 40 -5.67 -7.19 11.12
C SER A 40 -4.92 -7.09 9.80
N GLN A 41 -5.27 -7.94 8.83
CA GLN A 41 -4.65 -7.97 7.51
C GLN A 41 -5.36 -7.06 6.48
N ALA A 42 -6.42 -6.33 6.89
CA ALA A 42 -7.23 -5.47 6.02
C ALA A 42 -7.90 -6.22 4.84
N LEU A 43 -8.39 -7.44 5.10
CA LEU A 43 -8.99 -8.36 4.11
C LEU A 43 -10.42 -8.80 4.48
N LEU A 44 -11.15 -8.03 5.30
CA LEU A 44 -12.51 -8.42 5.75
C LEU A 44 -13.47 -8.68 4.59
N ALA A 45 -13.67 -7.70 3.70
CA ALA A 45 -14.58 -7.86 2.56
C ALA A 45 -14.12 -8.98 1.60
N LEU A 46 -12.82 -9.05 1.30
CA LEU A 46 -12.25 -10.11 0.47
C LEU A 46 -12.49 -11.52 1.05
N THR A 47 -12.31 -11.70 2.36
CA THR A 47 -12.55 -13.00 2.99
C THR A 47 -14.03 -13.31 3.15
N PHE A 48 -14.89 -12.30 3.20
CA PHE A 48 -16.35 -12.47 3.20
C PHE A 48 -16.86 -13.08 1.88
N ASP A 49 -16.24 -12.74 0.74
CA ASP A 49 -16.48 -13.44 -0.53
C ASP A 49 -16.18 -14.93 -0.41
N GLY A 50 -15.05 -15.27 0.21
CA GLY A 50 -14.67 -16.66 0.47
C GLY A 50 -15.68 -17.38 1.36
N ILE A 51 -16.18 -16.72 2.41
CA ILE A 51 -17.22 -17.27 3.30
C ILE A 51 -18.50 -17.52 2.52
N SER A 52 -18.85 -16.62 1.58
CA SER A 52 -20.05 -16.75 0.76
C SER A 52 -19.99 -17.94 -0.20
N SER A 53 -18.80 -18.42 -0.56
CA SER A 53 -18.60 -19.66 -1.31
C SER A 53 -18.80 -20.94 -0.49
N LEU A 54 -18.79 -20.85 0.85
CA LEU A 54 -19.01 -21.99 1.72
C LEU A 54 -20.52 -22.34 1.82
N PRO A 55 -20.84 -23.63 2.04
CA PRO A 55 -22.19 -24.06 2.43
C PRO A 55 -22.64 -23.39 3.72
N ALA A 56 -23.96 -23.22 3.90
CA ALA A 56 -24.53 -22.51 5.03
C ALA A 56 -24.12 -23.12 6.39
N GLU A 57 -24.04 -24.44 6.46
CA GLU A 57 -23.66 -25.22 7.65
C GLU A 57 -22.17 -25.07 8.04
N LEU A 58 -21.32 -24.62 7.12
CA LEU A 58 -19.89 -24.39 7.35
C LEU A 58 -19.55 -22.91 7.51
N ARG A 59 -20.54 -22.01 7.58
CA ARG A 59 -20.33 -20.57 7.76
C ARG A 59 -20.16 -20.20 9.24
N PRO A 60 -19.59 -19.02 9.55
CA PRO A 60 -19.47 -18.56 10.93
C PRO A 60 -20.84 -18.42 11.62
N PRO A 61 -20.87 -18.40 12.97
CA PRO A 61 -22.08 -18.12 13.73
C PRO A 61 -22.78 -16.84 13.24
N ARG A 62 -24.12 -16.85 13.23
CA ARG A 62 -24.95 -15.80 12.62
C ARG A 62 -24.56 -14.38 13.06
N ALA A 63 -24.30 -14.17 14.35
CA ALA A 63 -23.91 -12.87 14.87
C ALA A 63 -22.59 -12.36 14.24
N LEU A 64 -21.58 -13.24 14.13
CA LEU A 64 -20.31 -12.92 13.52
C LEU A 64 -20.44 -12.73 12.00
N TYR A 65 -21.25 -13.54 11.33
CA TYR A 65 -21.56 -13.39 9.91
C TYR A 65 -22.16 -12.01 9.61
N LEU A 66 -23.17 -11.57 10.38
CA LEU A 66 -23.81 -10.25 10.21
C LEU A 66 -22.85 -9.10 10.49
N LYS A 67 -21.99 -9.22 11.52
CA LYS A 67 -20.91 -8.26 11.81
C LYS A 67 -19.96 -8.14 10.60
N TRP A 68 -19.58 -9.27 10.00
CA TRP A 68 -18.70 -9.31 8.83
C TRP A 68 -19.35 -8.69 7.58
N ALA A 69 -20.63 -8.99 7.34
CA ALA A 69 -21.42 -8.43 6.25
C ALA A 69 -21.54 -6.90 6.39
N ALA A 70 -21.85 -6.40 7.60
CA ALA A 70 -21.93 -4.97 7.88
C ALA A 70 -20.60 -4.25 7.64
N ARG A 71 -19.47 -4.86 8.03
CA ARG A 71 -18.13 -4.33 7.72
C ARG A 71 -17.83 -4.33 6.23
N THR A 72 -18.26 -5.36 5.51
CA THR A 72 -18.11 -5.44 4.05
C THR A 72 -18.86 -4.30 3.36
N ALA A 73 -20.12 -4.07 3.73
CA ALA A 73 -20.91 -2.94 3.19
C ALA A 73 -20.27 -1.57 3.49
N GLN A 74 -19.66 -1.39 4.66
CA GLN A 74 -18.90 -0.17 4.99
C GLN A 74 -17.69 0.02 4.05
N ILE A 75 -16.97 -1.06 3.74
CA ILE A 75 -15.83 -1.04 2.81
C ILE A 75 -16.29 -0.70 1.39
N GLU A 76 -17.39 -1.29 0.93
CA GLU A 76 -17.98 -0.97 -0.38
C GLU A 76 -18.37 0.50 -0.48
N GLN A 77 -19.04 1.04 0.55
CA GLN A 77 -19.45 2.44 0.59
C GLN A 77 -18.24 3.38 0.58
N ALA A 78 -17.17 3.04 1.30
CA ALA A 78 -15.94 3.81 1.29
C ALA A 78 -15.28 3.80 -0.09
N ASN A 79 -15.21 2.64 -0.76
CA ASN A 79 -14.71 2.56 -2.14
C ASN A 79 -15.55 3.40 -3.11
N LYS A 80 -16.89 3.30 -3.05
CA LYS A 80 -17.79 4.10 -3.89
C LYS A 80 -17.55 5.59 -3.72
N ARG A 81 -17.39 6.07 -2.48
CA ARG A 81 -17.09 7.47 -2.18
C ARG A 81 -15.79 7.95 -2.81
N LEU A 82 -14.73 7.13 -2.72
CA LEU A 82 -13.44 7.47 -3.35
C LEU A 82 -13.57 7.47 -4.88
N ASN A 83 -14.21 6.46 -5.46
CA ASN A 83 -14.39 6.35 -6.91
C ASN A 83 -15.18 7.52 -7.50
N GLN A 84 -16.20 8.01 -6.77
CA GLN A 84 -16.99 9.18 -7.18
C GLN A 84 -16.19 10.49 -7.20
N LEU A 85 -15.15 10.63 -6.37
CA LEU A 85 -14.34 11.84 -6.30
C LEU A 85 -13.22 11.88 -7.36
N LEU A 86 -12.79 10.72 -7.88
CA LEU A 86 -11.70 10.62 -8.85
C LEU A 86 -11.94 11.42 -10.15
N PRO A 87 -13.12 11.34 -10.81
CA PRO A 87 -13.41 12.14 -12.00
C PRO A 87 -13.32 13.64 -11.77
N GLU A 88 -13.82 14.12 -10.61
CA GLU A 88 -13.78 15.53 -10.23
C GLU A 88 -12.34 16.02 -10.06
N LEU A 89 -11.50 15.26 -9.32
CA LEU A 89 -10.09 15.60 -9.15
C LEU A 89 -9.31 15.57 -10.47
N ASN A 90 -9.55 14.55 -11.29
CA ASN A 90 -8.89 14.44 -12.59
C ASN A 90 -9.25 15.62 -13.51
N THR A 91 -10.52 16.01 -13.56
CA THR A 91 -10.98 17.16 -14.35
C THR A 91 -10.36 18.45 -13.83
N LEU A 92 -10.46 18.72 -12.52
CA LEU A 92 -9.89 19.90 -11.87
C LEU A 92 -8.40 20.10 -12.19
N TYR A 93 -7.63 19.02 -12.14
CA TYR A 93 -6.18 19.10 -12.39
C TYR A 93 -5.85 19.18 -13.88
N ARG A 94 -6.56 18.46 -14.75
CA ARG A 94 -6.30 18.49 -16.20
C ARG A 94 -6.68 19.82 -16.83
N GLU A 95 -7.77 20.45 -16.40
CA GLU A 95 -8.17 21.79 -16.87
C GLU A 95 -7.13 22.87 -16.51
N ALA A 96 -6.39 22.66 -15.42
CA ALA A 96 -5.25 23.49 -15.03
C ALA A 96 -3.93 23.14 -15.76
N GLY A 97 -3.98 22.27 -16.77
CA GLY A 97 -2.81 21.84 -17.54
C GLY A 97 -1.88 20.88 -16.79
N LEU A 98 -2.35 20.23 -15.72
CA LEU A 98 -1.57 19.23 -14.97
C LEU A 98 -1.78 17.82 -15.57
N HIS A 99 -0.85 16.92 -15.26
CA HIS A 99 -0.90 15.52 -15.69
C HIS A 99 -1.05 14.60 -14.46
N PRO A 100 -2.23 14.57 -13.81
CA PRO A 100 -2.42 13.77 -12.61
C PRO A 100 -2.31 12.27 -12.90
N VAL A 101 -1.60 11.54 -12.06
CA VAL A 101 -1.52 10.06 -12.11
C VAL A 101 -1.96 9.49 -10.77
N LEU A 102 -3.02 8.69 -10.77
CA LEU A 102 -3.51 7.99 -9.59
C LEU A 102 -2.53 6.89 -9.19
N LEU A 103 -1.90 7.07 -8.04
CA LEU A 103 -1.00 6.09 -7.44
C LEU A 103 -1.80 5.11 -6.57
N LYS A 104 -1.47 3.81 -6.66
CA LYS A 104 -1.97 2.74 -5.79
C LYS A 104 -3.51 2.81 -5.60
N GLY A 105 -4.02 2.31 -4.48
CA GLY A 105 -5.41 2.54 -4.08
C GLY A 105 -6.44 2.03 -5.09
N GLN A 106 -7.34 2.92 -5.54
CA GLN A 106 -8.45 2.57 -6.43
C GLN A 106 -8.00 2.08 -7.81
N GLY A 107 -6.88 2.60 -8.33
CA GLY A 107 -6.31 2.13 -9.60
C GLY A 107 -5.81 0.68 -9.52
N ILE A 108 -5.39 0.22 -8.33
CA ILE A 108 -5.05 -1.19 -8.10
C ILE A 108 -6.29 -2.03 -7.82
N GLY A 109 -7.28 -1.45 -7.15
CA GLY A 109 -8.58 -2.07 -6.88
C GLY A 109 -9.27 -2.63 -8.13
N THR A 110 -9.08 -2.02 -9.30
CA THR A 110 -9.63 -2.53 -10.58
C THR A 110 -9.07 -3.90 -10.99
N ASN A 111 -7.94 -4.34 -10.41
CA ASN A 111 -7.36 -5.66 -10.64
C ASN A 111 -7.92 -6.72 -9.69
N TYR A 112 -8.79 -6.37 -8.74
CA TYR A 112 -9.46 -7.36 -7.89
C TYR A 112 -10.69 -7.90 -8.62
N ARG A 113 -11.04 -9.17 -8.35
CA ARG A 113 -12.27 -9.79 -8.86
C ARG A 113 -13.52 -8.97 -8.51
N THR A 114 -13.58 -8.49 -7.26
CA THR A 114 -14.60 -7.57 -6.78
C THR A 114 -13.91 -6.28 -6.30
N PRO A 115 -13.76 -5.25 -7.16
CA PRO A 115 -13.00 -4.04 -6.81
C PRO A 115 -13.45 -3.36 -5.51
N LEU A 116 -14.76 -3.33 -5.24
CA LEU A 116 -15.33 -2.71 -4.05
C LEU A 116 -15.04 -3.46 -2.74
N HIS A 117 -14.52 -4.69 -2.81
CA HIS A 117 -14.14 -5.49 -1.63
C HIS A 117 -12.68 -5.35 -1.24
N ARG A 118 -11.90 -4.54 -1.98
CA ARG A 118 -10.58 -4.12 -1.53
C ARG A 118 -10.73 -3.10 -0.40
N GLN A 119 -10.06 -3.29 0.73
CA GLN A 119 -10.02 -2.25 1.77
C GLN A 119 -9.32 -0.98 1.22
N CYS A 120 -10.09 0.08 1.03
CA CYS A 120 -9.57 1.36 0.56
C CYS A 120 -8.85 2.15 1.67
N GLY A 121 -8.06 3.12 1.24
CA GLY A 121 -7.38 4.08 2.11
C GLY A 121 -7.66 5.49 1.58
N ASP A 122 -6.59 6.17 1.23
CA ASP A 122 -6.50 7.50 0.64
C ASP A 122 -6.54 7.49 -0.90
N ILE A 123 -6.68 8.70 -1.49
CA ILE A 123 -6.44 8.97 -2.91
C ILE A 123 -5.08 9.63 -3.04
N ASP A 124 -4.11 8.93 -3.63
CA ASP A 124 -2.76 9.45 -3.87
C ASP A 124 -2.60 9.85 -5.33
N ILE A 125 -2.26 11.11 -5.59
CA ILE A 125 -2.12 11.62 -6.96
C ILE A 125 -0.72 12.17 -7.15
N TYR A 126 0.02 11.61 -8.09
CA TYR A 126 1.30 12.15 -8.53
C TYR A 126 1.11 13.28 -9.53
N LEU A 127 1.73 14.42 -9.23
CA LEU A 127 1.64 15.66 -10.02
C LEU A 127 3.03 16.23 -10.35
N GLY A 128 4.10 15.54 -9.94
CA GLY A 128 5.46 16.02 -10.05
C GLY A 128 5.75 17.25 -9.18
N LYS A 129 7.02 17.68 -9.17
CA LYS A 129 7.50 18.76 -8.30
C LYS A 129 6.83 20.11 -8.57
N GLN A 130 6.58 20.42 -9.85
CA GLN A 130 6.02 21.70 -10.27
C GLN A 130 4.49 21.72 -10.23
N GLY A 131 3.83 20.59 -10.50
CA GLY A 131 2.37 20.51 -10.51
C GLY A 131 1.75 20.50 -9.11
N GLN A 132 2.43 19.90 -8.12
CA GLN A 132 1.87 19.75 -6.77
C GLN A 132 1.45 21.09 -6.12
N PRO A 133 2.24 22.18 -6.13
CA PRO A 133 1.80 23.46 -5.56
C PRO A 133 0.56 24.05 -6.24
N ILE A 134 0.38 23.82 -7.55
CA ILE A 134 -0.80 24.26 -8.31
C ILE A 134 -2.01 23.44 -7.88
N ALA A 135 -1.90 22.11 -7.89
CA ALA A 135 -2.96 21.21 -7.44
C ALA A 135 -3.41 21.48 -5.99
N ASN A 136 -2.46 21.75 -5.09
CA ASN A 136 -2.74 22.11 -3.72
C ASN A 136 -3.58 23.39 -3.60
N ARG A 137 -3.28 24.41 -4.41
CA ARG A 137 -4.06 25.65 -4.46
C ARG A 137 -5.48 25.39 -4.96
N LEU A 138 -5.61 24.58 -6.02
CA LEU A 138 -6.91 24.23 -6.60
C LEU A 138 -7.78 23.46 -5.60
N LEU A 139 -7.22 22.48 -4.87
CA LEU A 139 -7.94 21.78 -3.81
C LEU A 139 -8.47 22.72 -2.74
N LEU A 140 -7.64 23.65 -2.26
CA LEU A 140 -8.05 24.64 -1.25
C LEU A 140 -9.18 25.54 -1.77
N GLN A 141 -9.12 25.93 -3.05
CA GLN A 141 -10.19 26.71 -3.70
C GLN A 141 -11.49 25.91 -3.84
N GLN A 142 -11.42 24.58 -3.97
CA GLN A 142 -12.56 23.67 -3.93
C GLN A 142 -13.06 23.37 -2.50
N GLY A 143 -12.53 24.06 -1.49
CA GLY A 143 -12.96 23.92 -0.10
C GLY A 143 -12.30 22.75 0.65
N ALA A 144 -11.21 22.19 0.14
CA ALA A 144 -10.46 21.17 0.87
C ALA A 144 -9.82 21.75 2.14
N ILE A 145 -9.74 20.93 3.18
CA ILE A 145 -9.11 21.27 4.46
C ILE A 145 -7.73 20.61 4.51
N VAL A 146 -6.72 21.33 4.96
CA VAL A 146 -5.37 20.76 5.16
C VAL A 146 -5.42 19.74 6.29
N GLU A 147 -4.92 18.54 6.05
CA GLU A 147 -4.78 17.48 7.06
C GLU A 147 -3.30 17.10 7.25
N GLY A 148 -2.92 16.80 8.49
CA GLY A 148 -1.57 16.37 8.83
C GLY A 148 -0.49 17.43 8.64
N GLU A 149 0.76 17.06 8.93
CA GLU A 149 1.91 17.88 8.59
C GLU A 149 2.32 17.57 7.14
N ALA A 150 2.47 18.61 6.30
CA ALA A 150 3.00 18.44 4.96
C ALA A 150 4.37 17.73 5.02
N SER A 151 4.46 16.59 4.35
CA SER A 151 5.73 15.89 4.21
C SER A 151 6.51 16.48 3.04
N ASP A 152 7.77 16.10 2.92
CA ASP A 152 8.58 16.45 1.77
C ASP A 152 8.16 15.70 0.49
N LYS A 153 7.33 14.66 0.61
CA LYS A 153 6.83 13.83 -0.50
C LYS A 153 5.45 14.28 -0.99
N HIS A 154 4.55 14.63 -0.07
CA HIS A 154 3.16 14.96 -0.36
C HIS A 154 2.60 15.99 0.61
N ALA A 155 1.50 16.62 0.21
CA ALA A 155 0.64 17.40 1.08
C ALA A 155 -0.72 16.70 1.15
N SER A 156 -1.30 16.65 2.35
CA SER A 156 -2.51 15.88 2.61
C SER A 156 -3.69 16.81 2.89
N TYR A 157 -4.85 16.41 2.37
CA TYR A 157 -6.07 17.21 2.36
C TYR A 157 -7.30 16.33 2.60
N SER A 158 -8.37 16.95 3.10
CA SER A 158 -9.70 16.37 3.16
C SER A 158 -10.65 17.16 2.28
N LEU A 159 -11.26 16.49 1.31
CA LEU A 159 -12.30 17.06 0.48
C LEU A 159 -13.50 16.13 0.49
N LYS A 160 -14.68 16.66 0.84
CA LYS A 160 -15.92 15.87 0.95
C LYS A 160 -15.73 14.60 1.79
N GLY A 161 -14.95 14.69 2.87
CA GLY A 161 -14.62 13.60 3.79
C GLY A 161 -13.80 12.45 3.17
N VAL A 162 -13.10 12.71 2.07
CA VAL A 162 -12.12 11.80 1.47
C VAL A 162 -10.73 12.38 1.68
N HIS A 163 -9.80 11.56 2.16
CA HIS A 163 -8.40 11.92 2.30
C HIS A 163 -7.69 11.85 0.95
N ILE A 164 -6.99 12.93 0.59
CA ILE A 164 -6.27 13.08 -0.67
C ILE A 164 -4.83 13.47 -0.36
N GLU A 165 -3.88 12.74 -0.94
CA GLU A 165 -2.46 13.07 -0.90
C GLU A 165 -1.99 13.53 -2.28
N ASN A 166 -1.64 14.81 -2.41
CA ASN A 166 -1.00 15.31 -3.63
C ASN A 166 0.51 15.10 -3.53
N HIS A 167 1.06 14.20 -4.34
CA HIS A 167 2.46 13.82 -4.36
C HIS A 167 3.28 14.66 -5.33
N ARG A 168 4.38 15.23 -4.82
CA ARG A 168 5.50 15.74 -5.65
C ARG A 168 6.59 14.69 -5.88
N ILE A 169 6.66 13.67 -5.03
CA ILE A 169 7.61 12.56 -5.08
C ILE A 169 6.84 11.27 -4.81
N ILE A 170 6.96 10.30 -5.74
CA ILE A 170 6.27 9.01 -5.66
C ILE A 170 6.77 8.19 -4.45
N LEU A 171 8.08 7.96 -4.39
CA LEU A 171 8.73 7.19 -3.33
C LEU A 171 10.22 7.55 -3.27
N ARG A 172 10.86 7.31 -2.12
CA ARG A 172 12.31 7.38 -1.96
C ARG A 172 12.85 6.10 -1.35
N LEU A 173 13.93 5.60 -1.93
CA LEU A 173 14.75 4.54 -1.38
C LEU A 173 15.84 5.13 -0.49
N ASN A 174 16.35 4.35 0.47
CA ASN A 174 17.39 4.81 1.38
C ASN A 174 18.76 4.82 0.70
N SER A 175 19.05 3.84 -0.15
CA SER A 175 20.26 3.78 -0.95
C SER A 175 20.28 4.93 -1.96
N PRO A 176 21.27 5.84 -1.92
CA PRO A 176 21.33 6.98 -2.84
C PRO A 176 21.42 6.57 -4.31
N LEU A 177 22.17 5.49 -4.60
CA LEU A 177 22.32 4.96 -5.96
C LEU A 177 21.01 4.37 -6.47
N ALA A 178 20.38 3.49 -5.69
CA ALA A 178 19.09 2.90 -6.05
C ALA A 178 18.01 3.98 -6.18
N ASN A 179 17.98 4.94 -5.26
CA ASN A 179 17.04 6.06 -5.33
C ASN A 179 17.26 6.90 -6.60
N ARG A 180 18.51 7.22 -6.96
CA ARG A 180 18.83 7.95 -8.20
C ARG A 180 18.32 7.20 -9.43
N HIS A 181 18.56 5.89 -9.50
CA HIS A 181 18.08 5.05 -10.59
C HIS A 181 16.54 5.02 -10.63
N PHE A 182 15.87 4.83 -9.49
CA PHE A 182 14.41 4.86 -9.42
C PHE A 182 13.82 6.21 -9.86
N GLN A 183 14.41 7.34 -9.46
CA GLN A 183 13.98 8.66 -9.96
C GLN A 183 14.20 8.82 -11.47
N GLN A 184 15.22 8.20 -12.06
CA GLN A 184 15.41 8.19 -13.52
C GLN A 184 14.33 7.38 -14.22
N ILE A 185 13.93 6.22 -13.67
CA ILE A 185 12.81 5.44 -14.22
C ILE A 185 11.54 6.29 -14.25
N ILE A 186 11.22 7.01 -13.17
CA ILE A 186 10.03 7.89 -13.12
C ILE A 186 10.08 8.98 -14.19
N ARG A 187 11.24 9.62 -14.38
CA ARG A 187 11.42 10.69 -15.37
C ARG A 187 11.30 10.22 -16.82
N LYS A 188 11.48 8.94 -17.10
CA LYS A 188 11.34 8.40 -18.46
C LYS A 188 9.89 8.34 -18.89
N TRP A 189 8.98 7.95 -17.99
CA TRP A 189 7.59 7.76 -18.33
C TRP A 189 6.72 8.98 -17.98
N TYR A 190 6.98 9.70 -16.89
CA TYR A 190 6.12 10.83 -16.51
C TYR A 190 6.54 12.14 -17.19
N PRO A 191 5.60 12.93 -17.76
CA PRO A 191 4.15 12.69 -17.85
C PRO A 191 3.66 11.97 -19.12
N GLN A 192 4.55 11.56 -20.04
CA GLN A 192 4.19 11.16 -21.41
C GLN A 192 3.56 9.77 -21.55
N GLU A 193 4.01 8.79 -20.76
CA GLU A 193 3.63 7.38 -20.85
C GLU A 193 2.81 7.00 -19.61
N THR A 194 1.49 6.89 -19.77
CA THR A 194 0.57 6.45 -18.69
C THR A 194 -0.41 5.42 -19.23
N ASP A 195 -0.81 4.50 -18.36
CA ASP A 195 -1.95 3.63 -18.61
C ASP A 195 -3.22 4.29 -18.06
N TYR A 196 -4.38 3.67 -18.30
CA TYR A 196 -5.67 4.20 -17.86
C TYR A 196 -6.50 3.13 -17.18
N ALA A 197 -7.15 3.51 -16.09
CA ALA A 197 -8.25 2.77 -15.48
C ALA A 197 -9.56 3.53 -15.69
N LEU A 198 -10.64 2.79 -15.94
CA LEU A 198 -11.96 3.35 -16.16
C LEU A 198 -12.72 3.46 -14.84
N PHE A 199 -13.30 4.63 -14.60
CA PHE A 199 -14.15 4.91 -13.44
C PHE A 199 -15.47 5.54 -13.88
N SER A 200 -16.54 5.30 -13.13
CA SER A 200 -17.86 5.88 -13.38
C SER A 200 -17.89 7.35 -12.99
N GLU A 201 -18.41 8.23 -13.86
CA GLU A 201 -18.49 9.68 -13.62
C GLU A 201 -19.38 10.04 -12.43
N THR A 202 -20.52 9.35 -12.25
CA THR A 202 -21.50 9.64 -11.18
C THR A 202 -21.58 8.55 -10.12
N GLY A 203 -20.74 7.52 -10.22
CA GLY A 203 -20.81 6.30 -9.40
C GLY A 203 -22.02 5.39 -9.68
N LYS A 204 -22.77 5.65 -10.76
CA LYS A 204 -23.91 4.83 -11.23
C LYS A 204 -23.47 3.93 -12.39
N GLU A 205 -24.03 2.72 -12.47
CA GLU A 205 -23.69 1.74 -13.50
C GLU A 205 -23.91 2.27 -14.94
N ASP A 206 -24.93 3.11 -15.14
CA ASP A 206 -25.25 3.68 -16.47
C ASP A 206 -24.47 4.98 -16.81
N SER A 207 -23.55 5.43 -15.95
CA SER A 207 -22.84 6.68 -16.18
C SER A 207 -21.69 6.53 -17.19
N LYS A 208 -21.33 7.63 -17.85
CA LYS A 208 -20.16 7.67 -18.72
C LYS A 208 -18.89 7.30 -17.95
N ALA A 209 -18.06 6.45 -18.56
CA ALA A 209 -16.75 6.11 -18.02
C ALA A 209 -15.74 7.25 -18.24
N VAL A 210 -14.96 7.55 -17.22
CA VAL A 210 -13.85 8.51 -17.23
C VAL A 210 -12.55 7.74 -17.10
N SER A 211 -11.64 7.97 -18.05
CA SER A 211 -10.29 7.41 -18.02
C SER A 211 -9.41 8.19 -17.05
N ILE A 212 -8.96 7.53 -15.99
CA ILE A 212 -8.04 8.07 -14.99
C ILE A 212 -6.66 7.49 -15.26
N ALA A 213 -5.66 8.37 -15.41
CA ALA A 213 -4.29 7.93 -15.65
C ALA A 213 -3.73 7.20 -14.43
N ILE A 214 -3.11 6.05 -14.67
CA ILE A 214 -2.40 5.22 -13.70
C ILE A 214 -0.98 4.95 -14.22
N PRO A 215 -0.04 4.50 -13.37
CA PRO A 215 1.32 4.23 -13.85
C PRO A 215 1.35 3.08 -14.86
N PRO A 216 2.28 3.11 -15.84
CA PRO A 216 2.46 2.02 -16.81
C PRO A 216 2.64 0.66 -16.13
N ALA A 217 2.08 -0.42 -16.69
CA ALA A 217 1.98 -1.74 -16.05
C ALA A 217 3.29 -2.23 -15.43
N THR A 218 4.39 -2.22 -16.19
CA THR A 218 5.73 -2.62 -15.74
C THR A 218 6.22 -1.77 -14.58
N PHE A 219 6.08 -0.44 -14.67
CA PHE A 219 6.46 0.46 -13.58
C PHE A 219 5.54 0.29 -12.37
N ASN A 220 4.25 0.06 -12.57
CA ASN A 220 3.28 -0.12 -11.49
C ASN A 220 3.59 -1.42 -10.71
N ALA A 221 3.97 -2.49 -11.41
CA ALA A 221 4.40 -3.74 -10.77
C ALA A 221 5.64 -3.53 -9.88
N LEU A 222 6.61 -2.72 -10.34
CA LEU A 222 7.73 -2.29 -9.51
C LEU A 222 7.28 -1.42 -8.34
N TYR A 223 6.49 -0.38 -8.60
CA TYR A 223 6.10 0.64 -7.63
C TYR A 223 5.27 0.06 -6.47
N ILE A 224 4.29 -0.80 -6.75
CA ILE A 224 3.45 -1.41 -5.70
C ILE A 224 4.31 -2.31 -4.79
N PHE A 225 5.26 -3.05 -5.36
CA PHE A 225 6.24 -3.79 -4.56
C PHE A 225 7.10 -2.84 -3.71
N LEU A 226 7.70 -1.81 -4.30
CA LEU A 226 8.54 -0.86 -3.56
C LEU A 226 7.77 -0.15 -2.45
N HIS A 227 6.52 0.22 -2.69
CA HIS A 227 5.65 0.84 -1.70
C HIS A 227 5.42 -0.11 -0.52
N ALA A 228 5.03 -1.35 -0.79
CA ALA A 228 4.86 -2.37 0.25
C ALA A 228 6.18 -2.61 1.01
N PHE A 229 7.29 -2.74 0.29
CA PHE A 229 8.61 -2.94 0.87
C PHE A 229 9.05 -1.79 1.78
N VAL A 230 8.92 -0.53 1.35
CA VAL A 230 9.27 0.63 2.19
C VAL A 230 8.39 0.73 3.44
N HIS A 231 7.10 0.40 3.35
CA HIS A 231 6.26 0.32 4.55
C HIS A 231 6.66 -0.82 5.48
N PHE A 232 7.04 -1.96 4.92
CA PHE A 232 7.57 -3.09 5.68
C PHE A 232 8.83 -2.69 6.45
N LEU A 233 9.75 -1.93 5.84
CA LEU A 233 10.94 -1.40 6.53
C LEU A 233 10.59 -0.49 7.73
N ASN A 234 9.56 0.34 7.59
CA ASN A 234 9.31 1.45 8.53
C ASN A 234 8.35 1.09 9.67
N SER A 235 7.26 0.41 9.33
CA SER A 235 6.10 0.21 10.21
C SER A 235 5.49 -1.19 10.14
N GLY A 236 5.85 -2.01 9.15
CA GLY A 236 5.17 -3.28 8.84
C GLY A 236 4.09 -3.11 7.76
N ILE A 237 3.57 -4.23 7.25
CA ILE A 237 2.52 -4.30 6.24
C ILE A 237 1.51 -5.41 6.57
N GLY A 238 0.31 -5.28 6.05
CA GLY A 238 -0.67 -6.37 6.03
C GLY A 238 -0.62 -7.13 4.70
N LEU A 239 -1.33 -8.25 4.63
CA LEU A 239 -1.48 -9.02 3.39
C LEU A 239 -2.19 -8.27 2.28
N ARG A 240 -2.98 -7.22 2.60
CA ARG A 240 -3.57 -6.34 1.58
C ARG A 240 -2.53 -5.80 0.60
N GLN A 241 -1.38 -5.32 1.09
CA GLN A 241 -0.31 -4.81 0.23
C GLN A 241 0.28 -5.90 -0.69
N LEU A 242 0.36 -7.15 -0.21
CA LEU A 242 0.77 -8.28 -1.05
C LEU A 242 -0.32 -8.67 -2.05
N CYS A 243 -1.59 -8.61 -1.66
CA CYS A 243 -2.73 -8.85 -2.55
C CYS A 243 -2.77 -7.81 -3.68
N ASP A 244 -2.53 -6.53 -3.37
CA ASP A 244 -2.44 -5.45 -4.37
C ASP A 244 -1.43 -5.80 -5.47
N TRP A 245 -0.23 -6.24 -5.07
CA TRP A 245 0.81 -6.64 -6.01
C TRP A 245 0.45 -7.93 -6.76
N THR A 246 -0.11 -8.92 -6.05
CA THR A 246 -0.50 -10.22 -6.61
C THR A 246 -1.61 -10.07 -7.67
N CYS A 247 -2.65 -9.27 -7.41
CA CYS A 247 -3.72 -8.98 -8.36
C CYS A 247 -3.18 -8.26 -9.60
N LEU A 248 -2.30 -7.27 -9.42
CA LEU A 248 -1.67 -6.56 -10.53
C LEU A 248 -0.84 -7.51 -11.41
N LEU A 249 0.03 -8.33 -10.80
CA LEU A 249 0.84 -9.32 -11.52
C LEU A 249 -0.03 -10.34 -12.26
N ALA A 250 -1.13 -10.80 -11.67
CA ALA A 250 -2.02 -11.77 -12.31
C ALA A 250 -2.75 -11.18 -13.52
N ASN A 251 -3.39 -10.03 -13.34
CA ASN A 251 -4.34 -9.49 -14.32
C ASN A 251 -3.69 -8.64 -15.41
N ARG A 252 -2.52 -8.03 -15.13
CA ARG A 252 -1.78 -7.23 -16.11
C ARG A 252 -0.52 -7.91 -16.64
N HIS A 253 -0.36 -9.23 -16.44
CA HIS A 253 0.85 -9.96 -16.86
C HIS A 253 1.24 -9.80 -18.33
N LYS A 254 0.27 -9.57 -19.24
CA LYS A 254 0.54 -9.38 -20.67
C LYS A 254 1.12 -8.00 -20.97
N GLU A 255 0.84 -7.03 -20.12
CA GLU A 255 1.24 -5.64 -20.27
C GLU A 255 2.54 -5.35 -19.49
N ILE A 256 2.89 -6.24 -18.55
CA ILE A 256 4.12 -6.18 -17.78
C ILE A 256 5.26 -6.80 -18.59
N ASP A 257 6.26 -5.99 -18.92
CA ASP A 257 7.54 -6.46 -19.44
C ASP A 257 8.34 -7.11 -18.30
N ALA A 258 8.31 -8.45 -18.26
CA ALA A 258 8.99 -9.25 -17.26
C ALA A 258 10.51 -9.03 -17.25
N THR A 259 11.13 -8.88 -18.43
CA THR A 259 12.58 -8.65 -18.54
C THR A 259 12.96 -7.29 -17.95
N THR A 260 12.19 -6.26 -18.27
CA THR A 260 12.42 -4.93 -17.69
C THR A 260 12.18 -4.90 -16.18
N LEU A 261 11.11 -5.54 -15.69
CA LEU A 261 10.83 -5.62 -14.25
C LEU A 261 11.94 -6.36 -13.48
N LEU A 262 12.41 -7.50 -14.00
CA LEU A 262 13.53 -8.24 -13.40
C LEU A 262 14.79 -7.37 -13.30
N ARG A 263 15.19 -6.75 -14.41
CA ARG A 263 16.36 -5.87 -14.46
C ARG A 263 16.23 -4.71 -13.47
N GLN A 264 15.07 -4.06 -13.40
CA GLN A 264 14.85 -2.97 -12.44
C GLN A 264 14.97 -3.44 -10.99
N LEU A 265 14.45 -4.63 -10.64
CA LEU A 265 14.61 -5.19 -9.30
C LEU A 265 16.09 -5.50 -8.97
N GLN A 266 16.86 -5.97 -9.95
CA GLN A 266 18.29 -6.21 -9.81
C GLN A 266 19.08 -4.91 -9.64
N ASP A 267 18.84 -3.92 -10.50
CA ASP A 267 19.53 -2.61 -10.49
C ASP A 267 19.27 -1.84 -9.18
N LEU A 268 18.09 -2.04 -8.57
CA LEU A 268 17.76 -1.47 -7.26
C LEU A 268 18.30 -2.30 -6.08
N GLY A 269 18.83 -3.49 -6.32
CA GLY A 269 19.31 -4.41 -5.27
C GLY A 269 18.18 -5.00 -4.42
N LEU A 270 16.98 -5.17 -5.00
CA LEU A 270 15.75 -5.57 -4.31
C LEU A 270 15.15 -6.87 -4.81
N LEU A 271 15.85 -7.60 -5.68
CA LEU A 271 15.39 -8.89 -6.20
C LEU A 271 15.13 -9.92 -5.08
N HIS A 272 16.02 -10.04 -4.10
CA HIS A 272 15.84 -10.98 -2.97
C HIS A 272 14.58 -10.66 -2.13
N ALA A 273 14.32 -9.37 -1.87
CA ALA A 273 13.09 -8.95 -1.22
C ALA A 273 11.85 -9.27 -2.07
N ALA A 274 11.91 -9.00 -3.38
CA ALA A 274 10.81 -9.33 -4.30
C ALA A 274 10.55 -10.84 -4.38
N GLN A 275 11.59 -11.66 -4.32
CA GLN A 275 11.49 -13.11 -4.25
C GLN A 275 10.79 -13.60 -2.97
N ALA A 276 11.08 -13.01 -1.80
CA ALA A 276 10.38 -13.34 -0.57
C ALA A 276 8.88 -12.98 -0.64
N PHE A 277 8.53 -11.83 -1.22
CA PHE A 277 7.13 -11.47 -1.49
C PHE A 277 6.48 -12.42 -2.50
N GLY A 278 7.22 -12.76 -3.56
CA GLY A 278 6.79 -13.67 -4.62
C GLY A 278 6.50 -15.08 -4.10
N TYR A 279 7.31 -15.58 -3.16
CA TYR A 279 7.06 -16.83 -2.46
C TYR A 279 5.68 -16.83 -1.78
N ILE A 280 5.32 -15.78 -1.07
CA ILE A 280 4.02 -15.67 -0.40
C ILE A 280 2.90 -15.55 -1.44
N ALA A 281 3.09 -14.73 -2.47
CA ALA A 281 2.12 -14.53 -3.55
C ALA A 281 1.77 -15.88 -4.22
N VAL A 282 2.75 -16.73 -4.50
CA VAL A 282 2.53 -18.04 -5.12
C VAL A 282 1.97 -19.04 -4.11
N THR A 283 2.65 -19.26 -2.98
CA THR A 283 2.34 -20.38 -2.07
C THR A 283 1.12 -20.13 -1.17
N ARG A 284 0.82 -18.88 -0.84
CA ARG A 284 -0.28 -18.52 0.08
C ARG A 284 -1.43 -17.82 -0.63
N LEU A 285 -1.14 -16.94 -1.58
CA LEU A 285 -2.17 -16.16 -2.29
C LEU A 285 -2.60 -16.79 -3.61
N GLY A 286 -1.93 -17.83 -4.11
CA GLY A 286 -2.36 -18.58 -5.30
C GLY A 286 -2.02 -17.92 -6.65
N LEU A 287 -1.05 -17.01 -6.69
CA LEU A 287 -0.50 -16.50 -7.94
C LEU A 287 0.15 -17.66 -8.72
N PRO A 288 -0.13 -17.84 -10.03
CA PRO A 288 0.63 -18.79 -10.83
C PRO A 288 2.10 -18.37 -10.93
N ALA A 289 3.03 -19.29 -10.69
CA ALA A 289 4.47 -18.98 -10.60
C ALA A 289 5.03 -18.33 -11.88
N ASN A 290 4.48 -18.69 -13.05
CA ASN A 290 4.86 -18.10 -14.35
C ASN A 290 4.44 -16.63 -14.53
N ARG A 291 3.76 -16.02 -13.55
CA ARG A 291 3.46 -14.58 -13.52
C ARG A 291 4.55 -13.76 -12.85
N LEU A 292 5.51 -14.41 -12.18
CA LEU A 292 6.68 -13.73 -11.63
C LEU A 292 7.78 -13.63 -12.69
N PRO A 293 8.54 -12.52 -12.74
CA PRO A 293 9.63 -12.34 -13.68
C PRO A 293 10.95 -12.99 -13.20
N PHE A 294 10.92 -13.73 -12.10
CA PHE A 294 12.08 -14.35 -11.47
C PHE A 294 11.71 -15.71 -10.88
N PRO A 295 12.69 -16.59 -10.67
CA PRO A 295 12.44 -17.88 -10.07
C PRO A 295 12.41 -17.80 -8.53
N LEU A 296 11.92 -18.87 -7.89
CA LEU A 296 11.69 -18.94 -6.45
C LEU A 296 12.52 -20.02 -5.73
N GLU A 297 13.49 -20.66 -6.39
CA GLU A 297 14.31 -21.68 -5.70
C GLU A 297 15.07 -21.06 -4.51
N GLY A 298 15.12 -21.79 -3.40
CA GLY A 298 15.80 -21.33 -2.17
C GLY A 298 15.08 -20.22 -1.39
N THR A 299 13.93 -19.73 -1.85
CA THR A 299 13.23 -18.58 -1.22
C THR A 299 12.30 -18.95 -0.06
N LYS A 300 12.08 -20.24 0.19
CA LYS A 300 11.13 -20.73 1.19
C LYS A 300 11.38 -20.15 2.58
N GLN A 301 12.61 -20.22 3.07
CA GLN A 301 12.94 -19.79 4.42
C GLN A 301 12.66 -18.29 4.62
N ILE A 302 13.17 -17.45 3.71
CA ILE A 302 12.98 -16.00 3.78
C ILE A 302 11.52 -15.60 3.57
N GLY A 303 10.78 -16.32 2.73
CA GLY A 303 9.36 -16.08 2.47
C GLY A 303 8.47 -16.44 3.67
N GLU A 304 8.74 -17.57 4.35
CA GLU A 304 8.01 -17.92 5.58
C GLU A 304 8.32 -16.97 6.73
N GLN A 305 9.57 -16.52 6.89
CA GLN A 305 9.93 -15.50 7.88
C GLN A 305 9.21 -14.17 7.63
N LEU A 306 9.16 -13.72 6.37
CA LEU A 306 8.42 -12.53 5.99
C LEU A 306 6.92 -12.70 6.30
N LEU A 307 6.35 -13.86 5.97
CA LEU A 307 4.94 -14.16 6.24
C LEU A 307 4.62 -14.10 7.73
N GLU A 308 5.47 -14.68 8.58
CA GLU A 308 5.32 -14.63 10.03
C GLU A 308 5.35 -13.20 10.57
N ASP A 309 6.23 -12.34 10.05
CA ASP A 309 6.25 -10.93 10.43
C ASP A 309 4.98 -10.19 9.97
N ILE A 310 4.50 -10.44 8.75
CA ILE A 310 3.24 -9.85 8.24
C ILE A 310 2.04 -10.27 9.11
N LEU A 311 1.93 -11.57 9.44
CA LEU A 311 0.83 -12.09 10.23
C LEU A 311 0.86 -11.59 11.68
N SER A 312 2.04 -11.41 12.26
CA SER A 312 2.21 -10.93 13.64
C SER A 312 2.08 -9.41 13.80
N THR A 313 2.42 -8.62 12.77
CA THR A 313 2.37 -7.16 12.84
C THR A 313 1.02 -6.58 12.42
N GLY A 314 0.33 -7.22 11.47
CA GLY A 314 -0.88 -6.68 10.86
C GLY A 314 -0.61 -5.41 10.03
N ASN A 315 -1.67 -4.86 9.45
CA ASN A 315 -1.59 -3.70 8.58
C ASN A 315 -0.94 -2.50 9.29
N PHE A 316 0.22 -2.06 8.76
CA PHE A 316 1.05 -0.98 9.31
C PHE A 316 1.50 -1.18 10.76
N GLY A 317 1.64 -2.42 11.23
CA GLY A 317 2.15 -2.72 12.57
C GLY A 317 1.20 -2.31 13.70
N GLN A 318 -0.04 -1.95 13.38
CA GLN A 318 -1.06 -1.55 14.37
C GLN A 318 -1.41 -2.68 15.35
N HIS A 319 -1.02 -3.91 15.04
CA HIS A 319 -1.27 -5.09 15.86
C HIS A 319 0.01 -5.77 16.36
N ASP A 320 1.18 -5.13 16.23
CA ASP A 320 2.43 -5.70 16.73
C ASP A 320 2.52 -5.60 18.26
N ASN A 321 2.10 -6.67 18.94
CA ASN A 321 2.17 -6.81 20.40
C ASN A 321 3.61 -6.78 20.96
N ARG A 322 4.65 -6.84 20.10
CA ARG A 322 6.07 -6.76 20.50
C ARG A 322 6.54 -5.31 20.64
N ILE A 323 5.77 -4.32 20.15
CA ILE A 323 6.12 -2.90 20.24
C ILE A 323 5.74 -2.36 21.62
N LYS A 324 6.74 -2.18 22.50
CA LYS A 324 6.55 -1.43 23.75
C LYS A 324 6.24 0.04 23.46
N PRO A 325 5.38 0.72 24.24
CA PRO A 325 5.11 2.14 24.07
C PRO A 325 6.39 2.97 24.02
N ARG A 326 6.46 3.96 23.13
CA ARG A 326 7.60 4.87 23.04
C ARG A 326 7.78 5.57 24.41
N PRO A 327 8.98 5.55 25.01
CA PRO A 327 9.22 6.23 26.28
C PRO A 327 9.01 7.74 26.15
N LYS A 328 8.49 8.35 27.23
CA LYS A 328 8.32 9.81 27.33
C LYS A 328 9.69 10.49 27.36
N GLY A 329 9.80 11.67 26.74
CA GLY A 329 11.04 12.45 26.65
C GLY A 329 11.70 12.40 25.27
N TYR A 330 12.23 13.54 24.83
CA TYR A 330 12.75 13.72 23.46
C TYR A 330 13.91 12.76 23.16
N TRP A 331 14.93 12.71 24.02
CA TRP A 331 16.12 11.88 23.84
C TRP A 331 15.84 10.39 24.04
N ALA A 332 15.09 10.02 25.08
CA ALA A 332 14.68 8.64 25.31
C ALA A 332 13.86 8.08 24.15
N GLY A 333 12.92 8.87 23.63
CA GLY A 333 12.14 8.48 22.45
C GLY A 333 13.01 8.38 21.18
N LYS A 334 13.97 9.29 20.98
CA LYS A 334 14.89 9.23 19.82
C LYS A 334 15.78 8.00 19.87
N TRP A 335 16.33 7.68 21.05
CA TRP A 335 17.10 6.46 21.27
C TRP A 335 16.26 5.20 21.03
N TYR A 336 15.02 5.16 21.54
CA TYR A 336 14.08 4.07 21.27
C TYR A 336 13.84 3.86 19.77
N THR A 337 13.58 4.94 19.00
CA THR A 337 13.42 4.84 17.54
C THR A 337 14.69 4.36 16.86
N PHE A 338 15.86 4.83 17.30
CA PHE A 338 17.14 4.41 16.76
C PHE A 338 17.39 2.92 17.00
N CYS A 339 17.24 2.42 18.23
CA CYS A 339 17.39 1.00 18.56
C CYS A 339 16.39 0.12 17.81
N ARG A 340 15.14 0.59 17.63
CA ARG A 340 14.14 -0.13 16.81
C ARG A 340 14.58 -0.18 15.35
N ALA A 341 15.05 0.93 14.81
CA ALA A 341 15.51 1.02 13.43
C ALA A 341 16.73 0.11 13.19
N THR A 342 17.71 0.08 14.09
CA THR A 342 18.90 -0.77 13.97
C THR A 342 18.58 -2.26 14.09
N ARG A 343 17.69 -2.65 15.02
CA ARG A 343 17.20 -4.04 15.10
C ARG A 343 16.52 -4.46 13.79
N ARG A 344 15.59 -3.63 13.29
CA ARG A 344 14.93 -3.87 12.01
C ARG A 344 15.96 -3.97 10.88
N CYS A 345 16.98 -3.10 10.81
CA CYS A 345 18.03 -3.21 9.79
C CYS A 345 18.72 -4.58 9.77
N ASN A 346 19.03 -5.14 10.93
CA ASN A 346 19.64 -6.46 11.02
C ASN A 346 18.71 -7.57 10.53
N GLU A 347 17.42 -7.54 10.92
CA GLU A 347 16.40 -8.47 10.43
C GLU A 347 16.19 -8.34 8.91
N LEU A 348 16.41 -7.14 8.36
CA LEU A 348 16.16 -6.77 6.97
C LEU A 348 17.36 -6.98 6.03
N ARG A 349 18.57 -7.13 6.57
CA ARG A 349 19.81 -7.27 5.79
C ARG A 349 19.78 -8.47 4.85
N GLN A 350 19.05 -9.54 5.22
CA GLN A 350 18.86 -10.71 4.37
C GLN A 350 17.95 -10.46 3.16
N PHE A 351 17.08 -9.45 3.19
CA PHE A 351 16.17 -9.11 2.09
C PHE A 351 16.74 -8.02 1.18
N ALA A 352 17.38 -7.01 1.76
CA ALA A 352 17.89 -5.84 1.04
C ALA A 352 19.08 -5.20 1.78
N PRO A 353 20.31 -5.74 1.61
CA PRO A 353 21.46 -5.34 2.41
C PRO A 353 21.84 -3.87 2.25
N TYR A 354 21.74 -3.32 1.04
CA TYR A 354 22.04 -1.90 0.79
C TYR A 354 20.99 -0.96 1.41
N GLU A 355 19.70 -1.29 1.31
CA GLU A 355 18.66 -0.49 1.98
C GLU A 355 18.80 -0.54 3.50
N ALA A 356 19.06 -1.71 4.06
CA ALA A 356 19.32 -1.89 5.49
C ALA A 356 20.55 -1.11 5.97
N LEU A 357 21.61 -1.03 5.16
CA LEU A 357 22.81 -0.25 5.46
C LEU A 357 22.52 1.25 5.52
N TRP A 358 21.74 1.78 4.57
CA TRP A 358 21.48 3.21 4.46
C TRP A 358 20.34 3.71 5.36
N TYR A 359 19.46 2.83 5.83
CA TYR A 359 18.30 3.22 6.63
C TYR A 359 18.63 3.98 7.94
N PRO A 360 19.62 3.58 8.76
CA PRO A 360 20.00 4.35 9.93
C PRO A 360 20.51 5.75 9.57
N VAL A 361 21.24 5.86 8.45
CA VAL A 361 21.81 7.13 7.96
C VAL A 361 20.70 8.09 7.54
N THR A 362 19.69 7.62 6.81
CA THR A 362 18.54 8.46 6.41
C THR A 362 17.72 8.91 7.60
N LEU A 363 17.52 8.04 8.60
CA LEU A 363 16.79 8.35 9.83
C LEU A 363 17.50 9.41 10.70
N ILE A 364 18.83 9.32 10.80
CA ILE A 364 19.67 10.34 11.46
C ILE A 364 19.63 11.65 10.67
N GLY A 365 19.84 11.60 9.35
CA GLY A 365 19.81 12.78 8.47
C GLY A 365 18.49 13.54 8.54
N GLY A 366 17.35 12.83 8.52
CA GLY A 366 16.03 13.43 8.69
C GLY A 366 15.86 14.12 10.05
N THR A 367 16.40 13.52 11.12
CA THR A 367 16.37 14.12 12.46
C THR A 367 17.20 15.40 12.53
N ILE A 368 18.39 15.41 11.93
CA ILE A 368 19.26 16.60 11.86
C ILE A 368 18.57 17.71 11.07
N ALA A 369 17.97 17.39 9.91
CA ALA A 369 17.26 18.36 9.09
C ALA A 369 16.08 19.02 9.83
N ILE A 370 15.28 18.23 10.57
CA ILE A 370 14.20 18.77 11.42
C ILE A 370 14.74 19.73 12.47
N GLN A 371 15.86 19.39 13.12
CA GLN A 371 16.47 20.26 14.14
C GLN A 371 17.01 21.56 13.55
N ILE A 372 17.69 21.49 12.40
CA ILE A 372 18.16 22.68 11.68
C ILE A 372 16.97 23.57 11.27
N ASN A 373 15.89 22.98 10.76
CA ASN A 373 14.70 23.73 10.36
C ASN A 373 13.98 24.37 11.55
N ARG A 374 13.93 23.69 12.71
CA ARG A 374 13.42 24.29 13.96
C ARG A 374 14.28 25.46 14.41
N LEU A 375 15.61 25.34 14.37
CA LEU A 375 16.53 26.43 14.72
C LEU A 375 16.38 27.63 13.78
N LYS A 376 16.19 27.39 12.47
CA LYS A 376 15.90 28.45 11.48
C LYS A 376 14.55 29.12 11.73
N GLY A 377 13.48 28.34 11.95
CA GLY A 377 12.15 28.89 12.26
C GLY A 377 12.09 29.67 13.58
N VAL A 378 12.90 29.30 14.58
CA VAL A 378 13.06 30.08 15.82
C VAL A 378 13.80 31.39 15.57
N LYS A 379 14.81 31.41 14.70
CA LYS A 379 15.50 32.65 14.27
C LYS A 379 14.56 33.58 13.50
N ASP A 380 13.74 33.04 12.59
CA ASP A 380 12.79 33.83 11.80
C ASP A 380 11.65 34.42 12.67
N LYS A 381 11.17 33.68 13.67
CA LYS A 381 10.21 34.21 14.66
C LYS A 381 10.84 35.31 15.53
N LYS A 382 12.09 35.15 15.97
CA LYS A 382 12.82 36.20 16.73
C LYS A 382 13.14 37.44 15.89
N ALA A 383 13.29 37.30 14.57
CA ALA A 383 13.48 38.43 13.66
C ALA A 383 12.17 39.20 13.40
N ARG A 384 11.02 38.51 13.43
CA ARG A 384 9.68 39.13 13.28
C ARG A 384 9.16 39.81 14.53
N THR A 385 9.60 39.44 15.73
CA THR A 385 9.25 40.13 16.99
C THR A 385 10.20 41.28 17.37
N LYS A 386 11.21 41.56 16.52
CA LYS A 386 12.15 42.68 16.67
C LYS A 386 11.94 43.79 15.62
N LYS A 387 10.87 43.71 14.85
CA LYS A 387 10.28 44.83 14.09
C LYS A 387 8.94 45.14 14.73
#